data_AF-A0A959VPL7-F1
#
_entry.id   AF-A0A959VPL7-F1
#
_cell.length_a   1.000
_cell.length_b   1.000
_cell.length_c   1.000
_cell.angle_alpha   90.00
_cell.angle_beta   90.00
_cell.angle_gamma   90.00
#
_symmetry.space_group_name_H-M   'P 1'
#
loop_
_entity.id
_entity.type
_entity.pdbx_description
1 polymer ?
#
loop_
_entity_poly.entity_id
_entity_poly.type
_entity_poly.pdbx_seq_one_letter_code
_entity_poly.pdbx_strand_id
1 'polypeptide(L)'
;MNARIVKLFAFIGVSFAVLVGFTSYWTVFDANNLKNERVNKRPLFEAQQIKRGRILADDGTVIARSVAKGSGPSLRYVRDYPEGDSYGHPIGYSFVEYGNSEFEAYHNSELIGDENEFSSIIDELRGKKPEGNDLITSIDPTAQQTAFDLLGGQPGAVVAIEPDTGAVKAMVSVPPFNPNDVPTDFSALSADPSRPMFNRSTQGQYPPGSTFKLVTAAAALDSGAITPDETINSPGSIDVQGHPLANDFDQDFGDINVTTALTNSVNTYFAQLGEKIGTGTLEDYMTKFGFNSKPQLDLPDGQMSTSGVFDLENDKLLTGDDPIDVGRLAIGQERLLATPVQMAEVAATIANGGKLMRPQIWDKVKDPDGRTVKTMDPEVQSDVISEETANELTDAMQDVVNEGTGTA
;
A
#
# COMPACT_ATOMS: atom_id res chain seq x y z
N MET A 1 12.53 69.11 32.87
CA MET A 1 12.66 67.66 33.10
C MET A 1 14.09 67.37 33.51
N ASN A 2 14.34 66.69 34.64
CA ASN A 2 15.70 66.47 35.16
C ASN A 2 16.48 65.58 34.18
N ALA A 3 17.58 66.09 33.62
CA ALA A 3 18.37 65.39 32.62
C ALA A 3 18.85 64.00 33.09
N ARG A 4 19.02 63.80 34.41
CA ARG A 4 19.37 62.49 34.99
C ARG A 4 18.20 61.50 34.94
N ILE A 5 16.97 61.97 35.14
CA ILE A 5 15.75 61.14 35.05
C ILE A 5 15.50 60.74 33.59
N VAL A 6 15.70 61.65 32.64
CA VAL A 6 15.56 61.34 31.20
C VAL A 6 16.59 60.32 30.74
N LYS A 7 17.85 60.45 31.20
CA LYS A 7 18.90 59.46 30.89
C LYS A 7 18.61 58.09 31.50
N LEU A 8 18.10 58.04 32.74
CA LEU A 8 17.70 56.79 33.38
C LEU A 8 16.52 56.13 32.65
N PHE A 9 15.49 56.91 32.29
CA PHE A 9 14.35 56.42 31.54
C PHE A 9 14.76 55.90 30.15
N ALA A 10 15.63 56.62 29.44
CA ALA A 10 16.17 56.19 28.15
C ALA A 10 17.00 54.90 28.30
N PHE A 11 17.82 54.79 29.35
CA PHE A 11 18.58 53.58 29.64
C PHE A 11 17.65 52.38 29.89
N ILE A 12 16.63 52.53 30.74
CA ILE A 12 15.66 51.47 31.02
C ILE A 12 14.87 51.09 29.75
N GLY A 13 14.45 52.07 28.96
CA GLY A 13 13.74 51.84 27.70
C GLY A 13 14.58 51.07 26.68
N VAL A 14 15.87 51.40 26.57
CA VAL A 14 16.82 50.65 25.73
C VAL A 14 17.03 49.24 26.27
N SER A 15 17.21 49.06 27.58
CA SER A 15 17.34 47.72 28.18
C SER A 15 16.09 46.87 27.94
N PHE A 16 14.90 47.45 28.01
CA PHE A 16 13.64 46.74 27.72
C PHE A 16 13.53 46.38 26.24
N ALA A 17 13.90 47.29 25.33
CA ALA A 17 13.94 47.01 23.90
C ALA A 17 14.94 45.90 23.55
N VAL A 18 16.11 45.88 24.21
CA VAL A 18 17.10 44.80 24.07
C VAL A 18 16.54 43.48 24.59
N LEU A 19 15.85 43.48 25.74
CA LEU A 19 15.24 42.27 26.30
C LEU A 19 14.16 41.72 25.38
N VAL A 20 13.26 42.58 24.87
CA VAL A 20 12.22 42.19 23.90
C VAL A 20 12.84 41.67 22.60
N GLY A 21 13.88 42.33 22.08
CA GLY A 21 14.59 41.87 20.89
C GLY A 21 15.24 40.51 21.11
N PHE A 22 15.88 40.30 22.27
CA PHE A 22 16.49 39.04 22.64
C PHE A 22 15.44 37.92 22.78
N THR A 23 14.33 38.14 23.49
CA THR A 23 13.29 37.11 23.63
C THR A 23 12.61 36.81 22.30
N SER A 24 12.31 37.82 21.49
CA SER A 24 11.68 37.67 20.18
C SER A 24 12.55 36.89 19.20
N TYR A 25 13.88 37.02 19.28
CA TYR A 25 14.80 36.21 18.49
C TYR A 25 14.57 34.71 18.71
N TRP A 26 14.54 34.28 19.97
CA TRP A 26 14.34 32.87 20.32
C TRP A 26 12.91 32.38 20.07
N THR A 27 11.90 33.22 20.25
CA THR A 27 10.49 32.80 20.09
C THR A 27 9.96 32.88 18.66
N VAL A 28 10.61 33.63 17.76
CA VAL A 28 10.13 33.81 16.38
C VAL A 28 11.13 33.26 15.37
N PHE A 29 12.41 33.63 15.48
CA PHE A 29 13.41 33.30 14.47
C PHE A 29 14.06 31.95 14.72
N ASP A 30 14.37 31.62 15.98
CA ASP A 30 15.05 30.38 16.35
C ASP A 30 14.12 29.31 16.95
N ALA A 31 12.82 29.61 17.03
CA ALA A 31 11.83 28.71 17.62
C ALA A 31 11.78 27.35 16.93
N ASN A 32 11.92 27.31 15.61
CA ASN A 32 11.92 26.05 14.85
C ASN A 32 13.17 25.21 15.15
N ASN A 33 14.35 25.84 15.26
CA ASN A 33 15.58 25.13 15.61
C ASN A 33 15.50 24.56 17.03
N LEU A 34 15.06 25.37 18.00
CA LEU A 34 14.84 24.93 19.39
C LEU A 34 13.78 23.83 19.51
N LYS A 35 12.70 23.89 18.71
CA LYS A 35 11.66 22.86 18.65
C LYS A 35 12.23 21.53 18.12
N ASN A 36 13.15 21.59 17.17
CA ASN A 36 13.72 20.42 16.48
C ASN A 36 15.01 19.90 17.13
N GLU A 37 15.50 20.51 18.21
CA GLU A 37 16.64 19.98 18.96
C GLU A 37 16.30 18.62 19.58
N ARG A 38 17.22 17.64 19.45
CA ARG A 38 17.04 16.28 19.98
C ARG A 38 16.78 16.21 21.50
N VAL A 39 17.19 17.23 22.25
CA VAL A 39 16.99 17.31 23.71
C VAL A 39 15.58 17.83 24.05
N ASN A 40 14.92 18.52 23.13
CA ASN A 40 13.60 19.08 23.34
C ASN A 40 12.50 18.02 23.20
N LYS A 41 12.14 17.38 24.32
CA LYS A 41 11.07 16.38 24.38
C LYS A 41 9.66 16.98 24.47
N ARG A 42 9.51 18.31 24.46
CA ARG A 42 8.20 18.96 24.64
C ARG A 42 7.20 18.61 23.52
N PRO A 43 7.56 18.64 22.22
CA PRO A 43 6.65 18.24 21.16
C PRO A 43 6.20 16.77 21.29
N LEU A 44 7.09 15.90 21.75
CA LEU A 44 6.80 14.49 22.04
C LEU A 44 5.75 14.35 23.14
N PHE A 45 5.84 15.16 24.21
CA PHE A 45 4.84 15.18 25.28
C PHE A 45 3.51 15.79 24.87
N GLU A 46 3.52 16.82 24.02
CA GLU A 46 2.30 17.44 23.47
C GLU A 46 1.56 16.46 22.55
N ALA A 47 2.27 15.73 21.69
CA ALA A 47 1.70 14.66 20.87
C ALA A 47 1.03 13.56 21.72
N GLN A 48 1.64 13.18 22.85
CA GLN A 48 1.07 12.21 23.79
C GLN A 48 -0.13 12.74 24.60
N GLN A 49 -0.46 14.04 24.53
CA GLN A 49 -1.67 14.57 25.18
C GLN A 49 -2.91 14.48 24.29
N ILE A 50 -2.73 14.28 22.99
CA ILE A 50 -3.82 14.07 22.03
C ILE A 50 -4.30 12.63 22.18
N LYS A 51 -5.61 12.45 22.40
CA LYS A 51 -6.20 11.11 22.36
C LYS A 51 -6.40 10.73 20.90
N ARG A 52 -5.41 10.05 20.32
CA ARG A 52 -5.47 9.56 18.94
C ARG A 52 -6.68 8.64 18.76
N GLY A 53 -7.44 8.83 17.67
CA GLY A 53 -8.66 8.09 17.37
C GLY A 53 -8.42 6.59 17.17
N ARG A 54 -9.47 5.79 17.32
CA ARG A 54 -9.41 4.33 17.20
C ARG A 54 -9.34 3.92 15.72
N ILE A 55 -8.74 2.77 15.46
CA ILE A 55 -8.87 2.08 14.18
C ILE A 55 -9.70 0.83 14.44
N LEU A 56 -10.78 0.67 13.68
CA LEU A 56 -11.71 -0.44 13.80
C LEU A 56 -11.80 -1.20 12.47
N ALA A 57 -12.00 -2.52 12.54
CA ALA A 57 -12.38 -3.33 11.40
C ALA A 57 -13.82 -3.02 10.95
N ASP A 58 -14.26 -3.62 9.84
CA ASP A 58 -15.59 -3.38 9.28
C ASP A 58 -16.75 -3.80 10.21
N ASP A 59 -16.54 -4.82 11.04
CA ASP A 59 -17.47 -5.33 12.07
C ASP A 59 -17.41 -4.56 13.40
N GLY A 60 -16.49 -3.60 13.53
CA GLY A 60 -16.25 -2.82 14.75
C GLY A 60 -15.21 -3.41 15.72
N THR A 61 -14.52 -4.48 15.35
CA THR A 61 -13.35 -5.01 16.09
C THR A 61 -12.30 -3.92 16.26
N VAL A 62 -11.77 -3.74 17.46
CA VAL A 62 -10.83 -2.64 17.77
C VAL A 62 -9.41 -3.07 17.47
N ILE A 63 -8.87 -2.62 16.35
CA ILE A 63 -7.51 -2.95 15.90
C ILE A 63 -6.46 -2.08 16.60
N ALA A 64 -6.75 -0.79 16.76
CA ALA A 64 -5.86 0.14 17.46
C ALA A 64 -6.64 1.14 18.31
N ARG A 65 -6.10 1.48 19.49
CA ARG A 65 -6.71 2.46 20.40
C ARG A 65 -5.66 3.18 21.25
N SER A 66 -6.08 4.28 21.85
CA SER A 66 -5.26 5.08 22.76
C SER A 66 -5.63 4.83 24.21
N VAL A 67 -4.68 4.35 25.01
CA VAL A 67 -4.86 4.04 26.43
C VAL A 67 -4.25 5.15 27.28
N ALA A 68 -5.06 5.71 28.17
CA ALA A 68 -4.61 6.72 29.13
C ALA A 68 -3.64 6.12 30.17
N LYS A 69 -2.52 6.80 30.40
CA LYS A 69 -1.54 6.53 31.44
C LYS A 69 -1.32 7.80 32.26
N GLY A 70 -1.39 7.67 33.59
CA GLY A 70 -1.26 8.82 34.51
C GLY A 70 -2.53 9.66 34.63
N SER A 71 -2.42 10.84 35.24
CA SER A 71 -3.56 11.73 35.51
C SER A 71 -3.15 13.20 35.55
N GLY A 72 -4.07 14.12 35.26
CA GLY A 72 -3.80 15.56 35.32
C GLY A 72 -2.68 15.98 34.35
N PRO A 73 -1.69 16.77 34.76
CA PRO A 73 -0.58 17.22 33.90
C PRO A 73 0.32 16.08 33.38
N SER A 74 0.29 14.91 34.03
CA SER A 74 1.06 13.73 33.63
C SER A 74 0.25 12.76 32.76
N LEU A 75 -0.99 13.10 32.40
CA LEU A 75 -1.80 12.26 31.50
C LEU A 75 -1.12 12.15 30.15
N ARG A 76 -0.89 10.92 29.72
CA ARG A 76 -0.37 10.57 28.40
C ARG A 76 -1.25 9.50 27.79
N TYR A 77 -1.42 9.53 26.49
CA TYR A 77 -2.01 8.44 25.74
C TYR A 77 -0.91 7.61 25.11
N VAL A 78 -0.99 6.30 25.30
CA VAL A 78 -0.09 5.31 24.68
C VAL A 78 -0.93 4.46 23.72
N ARG A 79 -0.38 4.23 22.53
CA ARG A 79 -1.03 3.42 21.52
C ARG A 79 -0.99 1.94 21.91
N ASP A 80 -2.11 1.26 21.71
CA ASP A 80 -2.36 -0.14 22.08
C ASP A 80 -3.04 -0.83 20.90
N TYR A 81 -2.55 -2.01 20.53
CA TYR A 81 -3.01 -2.80 19.38
C TYR A 81 -3.53 -4.16 19.85
N PRO A 82 -4.83 -4.29 20.22
CA PRO A 82 -5.37 -5.49 20.86
C PRO A 82 -5.23 -6.77 20.03
N GLU A 83 -5.33 -6.65 18.70
CA GLU A 83 -5.25 -7.78 17.77
C GLU A 83 -3.80 -8.18 17.45
N GLY A 84 -2.81 -7.36 17.84
CA GLY A 84 -1.39 -7.69 17.72
C GLY A 84 -0.93 -8.00 16.28
N ASP A 85 -0.29 -9.15 16.14
CA ASP A 85 0.49 -9.58 14.98
C ASP A 85 -0.32 -9.65 13.67
N SER A 86 -1.61 -9.98 13.72
CA SER A 86 -2.45 -10.16 12.53
C SER A 86 -2.74 -8.85 11.79
N TYR A 87 -2.51 -7.69 12.43
CA TYR A 87 -2.76 -6.36 11.85
C TYR A 87 -1.51 -5.48 11.75
N GLY A 88 -0.32 -5.98 12.12
CA GLY A 88 0.90 -5.16 12.12
C GLY A 88 1.26 -4.57 10.76
N HIS A 89 1.06 -5.31 9.68
CA HIS A 89 1.35 -4.86 8.31
C HIS A 89 0.28 -3.96 7.67
N PRO A 90 -1.03 -4.29 7.72
CA PRO A 90 -2.02 -3.38 7.17
C PRO A 90 -2.13 -2.08 7.96
N ILE A 91 -1.93 -2.11 9.28
CA ILE A 91 -2.15 -0.93 10.14
C ILE A 91 -0.85 -0.20 10.50
N GLY A 92 0.25 -0.93 10.71
CA GLY A 92 1.50 -0.37 11.19
C GLY A 92 1.49 -0.06 12.67
N TYR A 93 2.26 0.96 13.06
CA TYR A 93 2.38 1.43 14.43
C TYR A 93 2.39 2.96 14.51
N SER A 94 2.16 3.49 15.70
CA SER A 94 2.28 4.92 16.02
C SER A 94 2.87 5.07 17.42
N PHE A 95 4.18 5.36 17.47
CA PHE A 95 4.89 5.61 18.72
C PHE A 95 5.75 6.86 18.59
N VAL A 96 5.66 7.71 19.60
CA VAL A 96 6.32 9.02 19.61
C VAL A 96 7.84 8.97 19.38
N GLU A 97 8.50 7.89 19.80
CA GLU A 97 9.95 7.69 19.59
C GLU A 97 10.29 7.13 18.20
N TYR A 98 9.41 6.34 17.61
CA TYR A 98 9.65 5.60 16.35
C TYR A 98 8.87 6.12 15.15
N GLY A 99 8.05 7.15 15.36
CA GLY A 99 7.14 7.70 14.36
C GLY A 99 5.92 6.82 14.11
N ASN A 100 5.33 7.00 12.93
CA ASN A 100 4.18 6.26 12.46
C ASN A 100 4.58 5.43 11.24
N SER A 101 3.86 4.34 10.98
CA SER A 101 4.04 3.52 9.78
C SER A 101 2.71 3.09 9.18
N GLU A 102 2.72 2.70 7.91
CA GLU A 102 1.61 2.13 7.15
C GLU A 102 0.35 3.01 7.25
N PHE A 103 -0.83 2.43 7.50
CA PHE A 103 -2.10 3.14 7.63
C PHE A 103 -2.09 4.20 8.73
N GLU A 104 -1.42 3.95 9.86
CA GLU A 104 -1.24 4.94 10.94
C GLU A 104 -0.47 6.19 10.47
N ALA A 105 0.50 6.02 9.58
CA ALA A 105 1.24 7.15 9.02
C ALA A 105 0.42 7.91 7.98
N TYR A 106 -0.26 7.20 7.08
CA TYR A 106 -1.03 7.80 6.01
C TYR A 106 -2.19 8.65 6.54
N HIS A 107 -2.99 8.09 7.46
CA HIS A 107 -4.17 8.77 8.04
C HIS A 107 -3.86 9.50 9.36
N ASN A 108 -2.62 9.98 9.53
CA ASN A 108 -2.20 10.61 10.77
C ASN A 108 -3.02 11.87 11.10
N SER A 109 -3.37 12.68 10.09
CA SER A 109 -4.18 13.90 10.23
C SER A 109 -5.55 13.62 10.84
N GLU A 110 -6.25 12.63 10.31
CA GLU A 110 -7.57 12.19 10.74
C GLU A 110 -7.48 11.66 12.17
N LEU A 111 -6.49 10.80 12.43
CA LEU A 111 -6.30 10.14 13.72
C LEU A 111 -5.90 11.08 14.85
N ILE A 112 -5.35 12.27 14.57
CA ILE A 112 -5.08 13.31 15.59
C ILE A 112 -6.09 14.46 15.57
N GLY A 113 -6.99 14.51 14.58
CA GLY A 113 -8.03 15.54 14.44
C GLY A 113 -7.51 16.87 13.88
N ASP A 114 -6.48 16.86 13.04
CA ASP A 114 -5.79 18.07 12.55
C ASP A 114 -6.45 18.73 11.33
N GLU A 115 -7.56 18.18 10.81
CA GLU A 115 -8.11 18.63 9.52
C GLU A 115 -8.78 20.00 9.55
N ASN A 116 -8.93 20.64 10.72
CA ASN A 116 -9.62 21.92 10.84
C ASN A 116 -8.93 22.85 11.86
N GLU A 117 -7.89 23.58 11.42
CA GLU A 117 -7.22 24.64 12.21
C GLU A 117 -8.19 25.65 12.87
N PHE A 118 -9.34 25.92 12.22
CA PHE A 118 -10.37 26.82 12.78
C PHE A 118 -11.18 26.19 13.91
N SER A 119 -11.35 24.86 13.91
CA SER A 119 -12.10 24.15 14.95
C SER A 119 -11.25 23.91 16.20
N SER A 120 -9.96 23.63 16.02
CA SER A 120 -9.01 23.41 17.12
C SER A 120 -8.84 24.66 18.00
N ILE A 121 -8.82 25.85 17.39
CA ILE A 121 -8.78 27.13 18.12
C ILE A 121 -10.06 27.35 18.95
N ILE A 122 -11.23 27.02 18.41
CA ILE A 122 -12.52 27.17 19.12
C ILE A 122 -12.65 26.14 20.24
N ASP A 123 -12.20 24.92 20.02
CA ASP A 123 -12.27 23.83 20.99
C ASP A 123 -11.24 23.99 22.13
N GLU A 124 -10.06 24.54 21.83
CA GLU A 124 -9.08 24.97 22.83
C GLU A 124 -9.64 26.13 23.69
N LEU A 125 -10.33 27.10 23.08
CA LEU A 125 -11.05 28.16 23.80
C LEU A 125 -12.24 27.64 24.63
N ARG A 126 -12.81 26.49 24.28
CA ARG A 126 -13.89 25.80 25.02
C ARG A 126 -13.37 24.79 26.04
N GLY A 127 -12.05 24.58 26.13
CA GLY A 127 -11.43 23.61 27.04
C GLY A 127 -11.72 22.15 26.69
N LYS A 128 -12.11 21.85 25.44
CA LYS A 128 -12.19 20.47 24.95
C LYS A 128 -10.77 19.94 24.75
N LYS A 129 -10.52 18.71 25.21
CA LYS A 129 -9.24 18.04 24.97
C LYS A 129 -9.17 17.62 23.49
N PRO A 130 -8.01 17.77 22.82
CA PRO A 130 -7.86 17.30 21.46
C PRO A 130 -8.02 15.76 21.42
N GLU A 131 -9.02 15.31 20.66
CA GLU A 131 -9.35 13.91 20.41
C GLU A 131 -9.48 13.74 18.90
N GLY A 132 -8.79 12.74 18.34
CA GLY A 132 -8.81 12.47 16.92
C GLY A 132 -10.01 11.65 16.48
N ASN A 133 -10.22 11.59 15.17
CA ASN A 133 -11.33 10.85 14.58
C ASN A 133 -11.06 9.34 14.60
N ASP A 134 -12.11 8.56 14.81
CA ASP A 134 -12.05 7.12 14.62
C ASP A 134 -12.07 6.78 13.12
N LEU A 135 -11.22 5.84 12.71
CA LEU A 135 -11.20 5.27 11.37
C LEU A 135 -11.76 3.85 11.39
N ILE A 136 -12.68 3.58 10.48
CA ILE A 136 -13.22 2.25 10.21
C ILE A 136 -12.58 1.79 8.91
N THR A 137 -11.94 0.63 8.92
CA THR A 137 -11.33 0.00 7.75
C THR A 137 -12.33 -0.89 7.03
N SER A 138 -12.06 -1.21 5.77
CA SER A 138 -12.76 -2.22 4.99
C SER A 138 -12.30 -3.65 5.27
N ILE A 139 -11.25 -3.84 6.10
CA ILE A 139 -10.74 -5.16 6.49
C ILE A 139 -11.84 -5.95 7.20
N ASP A 140 -12.10 -7.16 6.69
CA ASP A 140 -12.96 -8.17 7.30
C ASP A 140 -12.11 -9.03 8.25
N PRO A 141 -12.38 -9.03 9.57
CA PRO A 141 -11.58 -9.80 10.53
C PRO A 141 -11.57 -11.31 10.27
N THR A 142 -12.67 -11.86 9.75
CA THR A 142 -12.76 -13.29 9.42
C THR A 142 -11.86 -13.62 8.24
N ALA A 143 -11.88 -12.79 7.19
CA ALA A 143 -11.00 -12.96 6.04
C ALA A 143 -9.52 -12.77 6.42
N GLN A 144 -9.22 -11.72 7.20
CA GLN A 144 -7.87 -11.42 7.69
C GLN A 144 -7.30 -12.58 8.51
N GLN A 145 -8.04 -13.08 9.49
CA GLN A 145 -7.60 -14.17 10.35
C GLN A 145 -7.48 -15.48 9.57
N THR A 146 -8.43 -15.77 8.67
CA THR A 146 -8.37 -16.98 7.83
C THR A 146 -7.11 -16.97 6.95
N ALA A 147 -6.80 -15.85 6.30
CA ALA A 147 -5.60 -15.71 5.49
C ALA A 147 -4.32 -15.86 6.33
N PHE A 148 -4.29 -15.29 7.53
CA PHE A 148 -3.18 -15.41 8.47
C PHE A 148 -2.94 -16.86 8.90
N ASP A 149 -4.00 -17.56 9.31
CA ASP A 149 -3.93 -18.94 9.78
C ASP A 149 -3.52 -19.90 8.65
N LEU A 150 -4.04 -19.71 7.44
CA LEU A 150 -3.73 -20.54 6.28
C LEU A 150 -2.29 -20.40 5.78
N LEU A 151 -1.65 -19.24 5.98
CA LEU A 151 -0.21 -19.11 5.73
C LEU A 151 0.63 -19.97 6.68
N GLY A 152 0.13 -20.30 7.88
CA GLY A 152 0.75 -21.27 8.78
C GLY A 152 2.20 -20.95 9.16
N GLY A 153 2.58 -19.67 9.19
CA GLY A 153 3.95 -19.21 9.47
C GLY A 153 4.92 -19.31 8.28
N GLN A 154 4.46 -19.74 7.10
CA GLN A 154 5.25 -19.72 5.87
C GLN A 154 5.46 -18.26 5.42
N PRO A 155 6.71 -17.84 5.12
CA PRO A 155 6.96 -16.50 4.62
C PRO A 155 6.17 -16.24 3.32
N GLY A 156 5.38 -15.17 3.32
CA GLY A 156 4.46 -14.90 2.22
C GLY A 156 3.55 -13.71 2.49
N ALA A 157 2.58 -13.51 1.61
CA ALA A 157 1.54 -12.50 1.76
C ALA A 157 0.25 -12.95 1.09
N VAL A 158 -0.87 -12.43 1.59
CA VAL A 158 -2.21 -12.62 1.01
C VAL A 158 -2.88 -11.26 0.95
N VAL A 159 -3.50 -10.94 -0.18
CA VAL A 159 -4.29 -9.72 -0.38
C VAL A 159 -5.64 -10.12 -0.97
N ALA A 160 -6.72 -9.60 -0.40
CA ALA A 160 -8.07 -9.76 -0.93
C ALA A 160 -8.68 -8.38 -1.16
N ILE A 161 -9.13 -8.14 -2.38
CA ILE A 161 -9.74 -6.88 -2.82
C ILE A 161 -11.16 -7.18 -3.29
N GLU A 162 -12.13 -6.42 -2.81
CA GLU A 162 -13.49 -6.41 -3.34
C GLU A 162 -13.48 -5.74 -4.73
N PRO A 163 -13.80 -6.47 -5.83
CA PRO A 163 -13.52 -6.00 -7.18
C PRO A 163 -14.25 -4.72 -7.60
N ASP A 164 -15.52 -4.57 -7.21
CA ASP A 164 -16.40 -3.48 -7.64
C ASP A 164 -16.16 -2.16 -6.89
N THR A 165 -15.57 -2.23 -5.68
CA THR A 165 -15.31 -1.03 -4.86
C THR A 165 -13.83 -0.69 -4.70
N GLY A 166 -12.93 -1.68 -4.85
CA GLY A 166 -11.52 -1.55 -4.47
C GLY A 166 -11.27 -1.72 -2.97
N ALA A 167 -12.28 -2.09 -2.18
CA ALA A 167 -12.12 -2.23 -0.73
C ALA A 167 -11.16 -3.40 -0.39
N VAL A 168 -10.11 -3.13 0.39
CA VAL A 168 -9.15 -4.15 0.83
C VAL A 168 -9.73 -4.94 2.01
N LYS A 169 -10.22 -6.14 1.74
CA LYS A 169 -10.87 -7.02 2.73
C LYS A 169 -9.87 -7.77 3.60
N ALA A 170 -8.69 -8.07 3.09
CA ALA A 170 -7.59 -8.66 3.87
C ALA A 170 -6.24 -8.26 3.27
N MET A 171 -5.26 -8.02 4.14
CA MET A 171 -3.86 -7.79 3.76
C MET A 171 -2.96 -8.36 4.84
N VAL A 172 -2.36 -9.51 4.55
CA VAL A 172 -1.51 -10.26 5.48
C VAL A 172 -0.10 -10.34 4.92
N SER A 173 0.89 -10.21 5.81
CA SER A 173 2.28 -10.53 5.51
C SER A 173 2.91 -11.32 6.67
N VAL A 174 3.64 -12.38 6.31
CA VAL A 174 4.27 -13.33 7.22
C VAL A 174 5.77 -13.45 6.89
N PRO A 175 6.69 -13.53 7.88
CA PRO A 175 6.45 -13.45 9.33
C PRO A 175 5.85 -12.09 9.77
N PRO A 176 4.91 -12.10 10.73
CA PRO A 176 4.31 -10.88 11.25
C PRO A 176 5.18 -10.24 12.34
N PHE A 177 4.80 -9.04 12.76
CA PHE A 177 5.31 -8.41 13.99
C PHE A 177 4.13 -7.86 14.80
N ASN A 178 4.26 -7.86 16.13
CA ASN A 178 3.32 -7.15 17.00
C ASN A 178 3.67 -5.67 17.05
N PRO A 179 2.76 -4.75 16.68
CA PRO A 179 3.02 -3.32 16.87
C PRO A 179 3.34 -2.94 18.33
N ASN A 180 2.78 -3.63 19.32
CA ASN A 180 3.03 -3.32 20.74
C ASN A 180 4.47 -3.62 21.19
N ASP A 181 5.23 -4.41 20.43
CA ASP A 181 6.62 -4.75 20.75
C ASP A 181 7.61 -3.71 20.22
N VAL A 182 7.18 -2.83 19.30
CA VAL A 182 8.04 -1.78 18.72
C VAL A 182 8.71 -0.91 19.81
N PRO A 183 8.02 -0.42 20.85
CA PRO A 183 8.64 0.42 21.87
C PRO A 183 9.77 -0.24 22.66
N THR A 184 9.77 -1.57 22.80
CA THR A 184 10.73 -2.32 23.62
C THR A 184 11.77 -3.05 22.78
N ASP A 185 11.38 -3.55 21.61
CA ASP A 185 12.13 -4.54 20.85
C ASP A 185 12.43 -4.10 19.40
N PHE A 186 12.25 -2.81 19.06
CA PHE A 186 12.51 -2.28 17.71
C PHE A 186 13.88 -2.72 17.14
N SER A 187 14.94 -2.67 17.95
CA SER A 187 16.29 -3.07 17.50
C SER A 187 16.38 -4.56 17.18
N ALA A 188 15.64 -5.42 17.88
CA ALA A 188 15.59 -6.85 17.60
C ALA A 188 14.76 -7.11 16.35
N LEU A 189 13.56 -6.52 16.26
CA LEU A 189 12.68 -6.61 15.09
C LEU A 189 13.36 -6.12 13.80
N SER A 190 14.12 -5.03 13.88
CA SER A 190 14.84 -4.44 12.74
C SER A 190 16.05 -5.26 12.31
N ALA A 191 16.71 -5.95 13.25
CA ALA A 191 17.90 -6.76 12.98
C ALA A 191 17.55 -8.23 12.64
N ASP A 192 16.29 -8.62 12.77
CA ASP A 192 15.84 -9.99 12.53
C ASP A 192 16.00 -10.36 11.04
N PRO A 193 16.75 -11.43 10.71
CA PRO A 193 16.99 -11.85 9.33
C PRO A 193 15.71 -12.28 8.59
N SER A 194 14.65 -12.65 9.31
CA SER A 194 13.36 -13.01 8.73
C SER A 194 12.55 -11.78 8.28
N ARG A 195 13.01 -10.56 8.61
CA ARG A 195 12.39 -9.27 8.23
C ARG A 195 10.89 -9.22 8.58
N PRO A 196 10.52 -9.30 9.86
CA PRO A 196 9.12 -9.34 10.30
C PRO A 196 8.41 -7.99 10.13
N MET A 197 9.13 -6.87 10.02
CA MET A 197 8.57 -5.54 9.76
C MET A 197 8.46 -5.20 8.27
N PHE A 198 8.86 -6.11 7.38
CA PHE A 198 8.82 -5.89 5.94
C PHE A 198 7.47 -6.35 5.37
N ASN A 199 6.68 -5.38 4.89
CA ASN A 199 5.36 -5.66 4.35
C ASN A 199 5.46 -6.33 2.96
N ARG A 200 5.38 -7.66 2.91
CA ARG A 200 5.53 -8.41 1.66
C ARG A 200 4.38 -8.20 0.69
N SER A 201 3.21 -7.72 1.13
CA SER A 201 2.07 -7.49 0.23
C SER A 201 2.26 -6.26 -0.67
N THR A 202 2.93 -5.22 -0.17
CA THR A 202 3.09 -3.92 -0.85
C THR A 202 4.52 -3.55 -1.17
N GLN A 203 5.50 -4.03 -0.38
CA GLN A 203 6.92 -3.74 -0.56
C GLN A 203 7.67 -4.91 -1.22
N GLY A 204 7.15 -6.13 -1.09
CA GLY A 204 7.74 -7.33 -1.67
C GLY A 204 7.58 -7.38 -3.18
N GLN A 205 8.69 -7.51 -3.90
CA GLN A 205 8.74 -7.62 -5.36
C GLN A 205 9.18 -9.02 -5.75
N TYR A 206 8.33 -9.75 -6.47
CA TYR A 206 8.54 -11.16 -6.81
C TYR A 206 8.26 -11.40 -8.30
N PRO A 207 8.95 -12.34 -8.96
CA PRO A 207 8.56 -12.77 -10.31
C PRO A 207 7.14 -13.33 -10.28
N PRO A 208 6.18 -12.77 -11.03
CA PRO A 208 4.78 -13.23 -10.99
C PRO A 208 4.58 -14.55 -11.73
N GLY A 209 5.47 -14.89 -12.67
CA GLY A 209 5.36 -16.10 -13.49
C GLY A 209 4.00 -16.20 -14.20
N SER A 210 3.43 -17.40 -14.24
CA SER A 210 2.18 -17.67 -14.97
C SER A 210 0.99 -16.79 -14.60
N THR A 211 0.97 -16.15 -13.42
CA THR A 211 -0.11 -15.21 -13.07
C THR A 211 -0.13 -13.98 -13.98
N PHE A 212 1.01 -13.58 -14.54
CA PHE A 212 1.12 -12.47 -15.50
C PHE A 212 0.54 -12.78 -16.88
N LYS A 213 0.35 -14.06 -17.23
CA LYS A 213 -0.27 -14.45 -18.51
C LYS A 213 -1.68 -13.87 -18.69
N LEU A 214 -2.36 -13.54 -17.59
CA LEU A 214 -3.62 -12.81 -17.61
C LEU A 214 -3.47 -11.41 -18.23
N VAL A 215 -2.39 -10.68 -17.90
CA VAL A 215 -2.09 -9.36 -18.49
C VAL A 215 -1.79 -9.50 -19.98
N THR A 216 -1.03 -10.52 -20.37
CA THR A 216 -0.73 -10.81 -21.78
C THR A 216 -1.97 -11.20 -22.58
N ALA A 217 -2.82 -12.08 -22.04
CA ALA A 217 -4.08 -12.48 -22.66
C ALA A 217 -5.01 -11.26 -22.82
N ALA A 218 -5.15 -10.46 -21.77
CA ALA A 218 -5.92 -9.21 -21.79
C ALA A 218 -5.43 -8.27 -22.89
N ALA A 219 -4.13 -8.03 -22.97
CA ALA A 219 -3.54 -7.18 -24.00
C ALA A 219 -3.81 -7.70 -25.43
N ALA A 220 -3.70 -9.01 -25.63
CA ALA A 220 -3.87 -9.61 -26.95
C ALA A 220 -5.33 -9.61 -27.45
N LEU A 221 -6.27 -9.97 -26.57
CA LEU A 221 -7.70 -10.00 -26.88
C LEU A 221 -8.24 -8.59 -27.07
N ASP A 222 -7.95 -7.68 -26.13
CA ASP A 222 -8.52 -6.33 -26.14
C ASP A 222 -7.97 -5.44 -27.25
N SER A 223 -6.70 -5.65 -27.66
CA SER A 223 -6.14 -4.97 -28.83
C SER A 223 -6.61 -5.55 -30.17
N GLY A 224 -7.30 -6.69 -30.15
CA GLY A 224 -7.70 -7.45 -31.34
C GLY A 224 -6.53 -8.13 -32.06
N ALA A 225 -5.39 -8.28 -31.40
CA ALA A 225 -4.23 -8.99 -31.95
C ALA A 225 -4.48 -10.50 -32.08
N ILE A 226 -5.44 -11.02 -31.34
CA ILE A 226 -5.95 -12.39 -31.48
C ILE A 226 -7.45 -12.40 -31.23
N THR A 227 -8.17 -13.31 -31.90
CA THR A 227 -9.57 -13.61 -31.55
C THR A 227 -9.65 -14.82 -30.62
N PRO A 228 -10.73 -14.99 -29.85
CA PRO A 228 -10.88 -16.13 -28.93
C PRO A 228 -10.78 -17.51 -29.60
N ASP A 229 -11.17 -17.59 -30.88
CA ASP A 229 -11.13 -18.83 -31.66
C ASP A 229 -9.81 -19.04 -32.42
N GLU A 230 -8.96 -18.02 -32.52
CA GLU A 230 -7.69 -18.12 -33.24
C GLU A 230 -6.72 -19.02 -32.48
N THR A 231 -6.13 -19.97 -33.19
CA THR A 231 -5.21 -20.96 -32.62
C THR A 231 -3.75 -20.63 -32.93
N ILE A 232 -2.86 -20.87 -31.96
CA ILE A 232 -1.41 -20.83 -32.15
C ILE A 232 -0.83 -22.22 -31.89
N ASN A 233 0.06 -22.67 -32.77
CA ASN A 233 0.80 -23.90 -32.58
C ASN A 233 1.70 -23.80 -31.34
N SER A 234 1.50 -24.70 -30.39
CA SER A 234 2.12 -24.68 -29.06
C SER A 234 2.91 -25.96 -28.81
N PRO A 235 4.07 -26.11 -29.46
CA PRO A 235 4.92 -27.29 -29.29
C PRO A 235 5.53 -27.31 -27.89
N GLY A 236 6.10 -28.45 -27.49
CA GLY A 236 6.75 -28.62 -26.19
C GLY A 236 7.87 -27.63 -25.89
N SER A 237 8.54 -27.11 -26.92
CA SER A 237 9.58 -26.10 -26.79
C SER A 237 9.68 -25.21 -28.04
N ILE A 238 10.08 -23.97 -27.84
CA ILE A 238 10.42 -22.98 -28.87
C ILE A 238 11.73 -22.26 -28.52
N ASP A 239 12.34 -21.59 -29.48
CA ASP A 239 13.40 -20.62 -29.22
C ASP A 239 12.82 -19.22 -29.17
N VAL A 240 13.06 -18.50 -28.07
CA VAL A 240 12.67 -17.09 -27.89
C VAL A 240 13.96 -16.28 -27.81
N GLN A 241 14.14 -15.33 -28.73
CA GLN A 241 15.36 -14.53 -28.88
C GLN A 241 16.68 -15.33 -28.84
N GLY A 242 16.67 -16.56 -29.41
CA GLY A 242 17.84 -17.43 -29.46
C GLY A 242 18.12 -18.23 -28.19
N HIS A 243 17.20 -18.23 -27.22
CA HIS A 243 17.25 -19.04 -26.01
C HIS A 243 16.04 -19.98 -25.92
N PRO A 244 16.24 -21.24 -25.52
CA PRO A 244 15.15 -22.21 -25.45
C PRO A 244 14.14 -21.85 -24.35
N LEU A 245 12.87 -22.09 -24.64
CA LEU A 245 11.74 -21.95 -23.74
C LEU A 245 10.82 -23.16 -23.92
N ALA A 246 10.47 -23.82 -22.82
CA ALA A 246 9.68 -25.05 -22.84
C ALA A 246 8.37 -24.89 -22.06
N ASN A 247 7.37 -25.68 -22.47
CA ASN A 247 6.20 -25.94 -21.66
C ASN A 247 6.57 -26.79 -20.46
N ASP A 248 5.68 -26.81 -19.46
CA ASP A 248 5.83 -27.76 -18.37
C ASP A 248 5.80 -29.20 -18.92
N PHE A 249 6.69 -30.05 -18.40
CA PHE A 249 6.93 -31.42 -18.89
C PHE A 249 7.20 -31.57 -20.40
N ASP A 250 7.67 -30.51 -21.09
CA ASP A 250 7.89 -30.50 -22.55
C ASP A 250 6.63 -30.91 -23.34
N GLN A 251 5.43 -30.66 -22.79
CA GLN A 251 4.18 -31.10 -23.38
C GLN A 251 3.85 -30.32 -24.66
N ASP A 252 3.55 -31.06 -25.72
CA ASP A 252 3.05 -30.54 -26.98
C ASP A 252 1.52 -30.45 -26.93
N PHE A 253 0.98 -29.24 -27.12
CA PHE A 253 -0.44 -28.99 -27.13
C PHE A 253 -1.01 -28.85 -28.56
N GLY A 254 -0.16 -28.83 -29.59
CA GLY A 254 -0.59 -28.58 -30.96
C GLY A 254 -1.23 -27.20 -31.13
N ASP A 255 -2.21 -27.09 -32.01
CA ASP A 255 -2.93 -25.83 -32.25
C ASP A 255 -4.03 -25.66 -31.21
N ILE A 256 -3.87 -24.67 -30.33
CA ILE A 256 -4.82 -24.35 -29.25
C ILE A 256 -5.17 -22.88 -29.26
N ASN A 257 -6.34 -22.52 -28.72
CA ASN A 257 -6.77 -21.14 -28.56
C ASN A 257 -6.34 -20.55 -27.20
N VAL A 258 -6.57 -19.25 -26.99
CA VAL A 258 -6.14 -18.53 -25.79
C VAL A 258 -6.76 -19.08 -24.51
N THR A 259 -8.04 -19.48 -24.56
CA THR A 259 -8.74 -20.10 -23.43
C THR A 259 -8.04 -21.40 -23.01
N THR A 260 -7.82 -22.32 -23.97
CA THR A 260 -7.12 -23.60 -23.70
C THR A 260 -5.71 -23.35 -23.18
N ALA A 261 -5.01 -22.35 -23.73
CA ALA A 261 -3.68 -21.97 -23.30
C ALA A 261 -3.63 -21.41 -21.88
N LEU A 262 -4.64 -20.62 -21.47
CA LEU A 262 -4.80 -20.15 -20.08
C LEU A 262 -5.08 -21.33 -19.15
N THR A 263 -6.07 -22.17 -19.48
CA THR A 263 -6.48 -23.34 -18.69
C THR A 263 -5.30 -24.26 -18.36
N ASN A 264 -4.43 -24.50 -19.34
CA ASN A 264 -3.26 -25.38 -19.20
C ASN A 264 -1.94 -24.62 -18.94
N SER A 265 -2.01 -23.29 -18.77
CA SER A 265 -0.86 -22.42 -18.53
C SER A 265 0.31 -22.60 -19.54
N VAL A 266 0.03 -22.67 -20.83
CA VAL A 266 0.99 -23.09 -21.88
C VAL A 266 2.03 -22.01 -22.19
N ASN A 267 3.30 -22.21 -21.80
CA ASN A 267 4.36 -21.21 -21.94
C ASN A 267 4.66 -20.84 -23.40
N THR A 268 4.78 -21.82 -24.28
CA THR A 268 5.14 -21.58 -25.69
C THR A 268 4.05 -20.80 -26.43
N TYR A 269 2.78 -20.97 -26.06
CA TYR A 269 1.67 -20.15 -26.56
C TYR A 269 1.86 -18.68 -26.15
N PHE A 270 2.02 -18.42 -24.85
CA PHE A 270 2.10 -17.05 -24.33
C PHE A 270 3.37 -16.31 -24.75
N ALA A 271 4.49 -17.01 -24.91
CA ALA A 271 5.70 -16.40 -25.44
C ALA A 271 5.52 -15.94 -26.89
N GLN A 272 4.94 -16.79 -27.75
CA GLN A 272 4.61 -16.43 -29.13
C GLN A 272 3.55 -15.31 -29.19
N LEU A 273 2.57 -15.34 -28.28
CA LEU A 273 1.56 -14.28 -28.18
C LEU A 273 2.20 -12.95 -27.80
N GLY A 274 3.15 -12.95 -26.86
CA GLY A 274 3.98 -11.80 -26.50
C GLY A 274 4.73 -11.21 -27.69
N GLU A 275 5.40 -12.05 -28.47
CA GLU A 275 6.08 -11.62 -29.70
C GLU A 275 5.09 -11.08 -30.75
N LYS A 276 3.89 -11.66 -30.85
CA LYS A 276 2.82 -11.23 -31.78
C LYS A 276 2.28 -9.84 -31.42
N ILE A 277 2.01 -9.56 -30.15
CA ILE A 277 1.47 -8.26 -29.71
C ILE A 277 2.55 -7.16 -29.64
N GLY A 278 3.80 -7.56 -29.38
CA GLY A 278 4.96 -6.68 -29.27
C GLY A 278 5.05 -5.93 -27.92
N THR A 279 6.25 -5.44 -27.61
CA THR A 279 6.57 -4.80 -26.33
C THR A 279 5.70 -3.58 -26.04
N GLY A 280 5.50 -2.70 -27.02
CA GLY A 280 4.73 -1.46 -26.82
C GLY A 280 3.28 -1.74 -26.37
N THR A 281 2.59 -2.64 -27.04
CA THR A 281 1.23 -3.04 -26.65
C THR A 281 1.21 -3.64 -25.25
N LEU A 282 2.15 -4.56 -24.94
CA LEU A 282 2.20 -5.19 -23.63
C LEU A 282 2.48 -4.16 -22.51
N GLU A 283 3.41 -3.23 -22.71
CA GLU A 283 3.72 -2.16 -21.76
C GLU A 283 2.55 -1.18 -21.56
N ASP A 284 1.79 -0.88 -22.61
CA ASP A 284 0.58 -0.05 -22.52
C ASP A 284 -0.45 -0.72 -21.60
N TYR A 285 -0.72 -2.01 -21.78
CA TYR A 285 -1.65 -2.74 -20.90
C TYR A 285 -1.11 -2.90 -19.49
N MET A 286 0.20 -3.19 -19.31
CA MET A 286 0.84 -3.17 -18.00
C MET A 286 0.58 -1.85 -17.27
N THR A 287 0.79 -0.72 -17.95
CA THR A 287 0.55 0.62 -17.38
C THR A 287 -0.91 0.82 -17.04
N LYS A 288 -1.85 0.39 -17.89
CA LYS A 288 -3.29 0.45 -17.59
C LYS A 288 -3.67 -0.38 -16.35
N PHE A 289 -3.04 -1.53 -16.14
CA PHE A 289 -3.20 -2.37 -14.93
C PHE A 289 -2.51 -1.78 -13.68
N GLY A 290 -1.76 -0.68 -13.80
CA GLY A 290 -1.09 -0.01 -12.66
C GLY A 290 0.40 -0.33 -12.51
N PHE A 291 0.96 -1.22 -13.34
CA PHE A 291 2.41 -1.44 -13.37
C PHE A 291 3.15 -0.15 -13.77
N ASN A 292 4.46 -0.12 -13.53
CA ASN A 292 5.37 1.00 -13.75
C ASN A 292 5.07 2.22 -12.87
N SER A 293 4.15 2.09 -11.92
CA SER A 293 3.84 3.09 -10.89
C SER A 293 3.73 2.43 -9.51
N LYS A 294 3.80 3.25 -8.45
CA LYS A 294 3.47 2.74 -7.12
C LYS A 294 1.95 2.53 -7.02
N PRO A 295 1.49 1.47 -6.33
CA PRO A 295 0.06 1.28 -6.06
C PRO A 295 -0.57 2.54 -5.44
N GLN A 296 -1.82 2.85 -5.82
CA GLN A 296 -2.56 3.99 -5.26
C GLN A 296 -3.32 3.61 -3.98
N LEU A 297 -2.62 2.94 -3.07
CA LEU A 297 -3.16 2.48 -1.79
C LEU A 297 -2.99 3.57 -0.73
N ASP A 298 -3.82 3.56 0.31
CA ASP A 298 -3.77 4.48 1.45
C ASP A 298 -2.65 4.14 2.46
N LEU A 299 -1.44 3.96 1.92
CA LEU A 299 -0.17 3.77 2.63
C LEU A 299 0.87 4.81 2.15
N PRO A 300 1.89 5.12 2.96
CA PRO A 300 2.93 6.06 2.55
C PRO A 300 3.74 5.53 1.35
N ASP A 301 4.15 6.44 0.44
CA ASP A 301 4.96 6.09 -0.74
C ASP A 301 6.21 5.24 -0.40
N GLY A 302 6.86 5.52 0.74
CA GLY A 302 8.06 4.79 1.18
C GLY A 302 7.81 3.34 1.62
N GLN A 303 6.55 2.92 1.72
CA GLN A 303 6.12 1.58 2.16
C GLN A 303 5.38 0.83 1.06
N MET A 304 5.61 1.24 -0.19
CA MET A 304 5.10 0.59 -1.38
C MET A 304 6.19 0.52 -2.44
N SER A 305 6.24 -0.61 -3.14
CA SER A 305 7.16 -0.86 -4.25
C SER A 305 6.42 -0.84 -5.57
N THR A 306 7.09 -0.36 -6.61
CA THR A 306 6.58 -0.39 -7.99
C THR A 306 6.66 -1.81 -8.54
N SER A 307 5.65 -2.25 -9.26
CA SER A 307 5.71 -3.47 -10.08
C SER A 307 6.12 -3.13 -11.50
N GLY A 308 6.98 -3.92 -12.14
CA GLY A 308 7.46 -3.64 -13.49
C GLY A 308 8.74 -4.40 -13.85
N VAL A 309 9.34 -4.07 -14.98
CA VAL A 309 10.59 -4.70 -15.43
C VAL A 309 11.77 -3.87 -14.96
N PHE A 310 12.78 -4.50 -14.35
CA PHE A 310 13.89 -3.78 -13.74
C PHE A 310 15.23 -4.12 -14.39
N ASP A 311 16.13 -3.14 -14.43
CA ASP A 311 17.56 -3.40 -14.40
C ASP A 311 17.96 -3.71 -12.95
N LEU A 312 18.14 -4.99 -12.65
CA LEU A 312 18.47 -5.47 -11.30
C LEU A 312 19.85 -5.02 -10.82
N GLU A 313 20.76 -4.62 -11.71
CA GLU A 313 22.08 -4.13 -11.32
C GLU A 313 22.04 -2.67 -10.85
N ASN A 314 21.18 -1.87 -11.49
CA ASN A 314 21.06 -0.43 -11.24
C ASN A 314 19.82 -0.02 -10.44
N ASP A 315 19.00 -1.00 -10.03
CA ASP A 315 17.71 -0.82 -9.35
C ASP A 315 16.81 0.21 -10.07
N LYS A 316 16.76 0.09 -11.41
CA LYS A 316 16.10 1.04 -12.29
C LYS A 316 14.95 0.36 -13.03
N LEU A 317 13.78 0.97 -13.00
CA LEU A 317 12.66 0.57 -13.86
C LEU A 317 13.05 0.77 -15.34
N LEU A 318 12.82 -0.26 -16.15
CA LEU A 318 12.98 -0.23 -17.59
C LEU A 318 11.72 0.33 -18.24
N THR A 319 11.90 1.01 -19.38
CA THR A 319 10.81 1.61 -20.14
C THR A 319 11.06 1.49 -21.63
N GLY A 320 10.04 1.19 -22.44
CA GLY A 320 9.89 1.52 -23.87
C GLY A 320 11.05 1.18 -24.82
N ASP A 321 12.14 1.93 -24.71
CA ASP A 321 13.34 1.81 -25.52
C ASP A 321 14.38 0.82 -24.94
N ASP A 322 14.22 0.42 -23.69
CA ASP A 322 15.13 -0.54 -23.03
C ASP A 322 14.95 -1.95 -23.64
N PRO A 323 16.04 -2.72 -23.85
CA PRO A 323 15.95 -4.05 -24.44
C PRO A 323 15.28 -5.03 -23.46
N ILE A 324 14.16 -5.63 -23.91
CA ILE A 324 13.34 -6.58 -23.16
C ILE A 324 13.06 -7.81 -24.04
N ASP A 325 13.20 -9.00 -23.46
CA ASP A 325 12.69 -10.24 -24.05
C ASP A 325 11.16 -10.30 -23.86
N VAL A 326 10.41 -9.81 -24.85
CA VAL A 326 8.94 -9.75 -24.79
C VAL A 326 8.29 -11.12 -24.65
N GLY A 327 8.88 -12.17 -25.24
CA GLY A 327 8.32 -13.52 -25.14
C GLY A 327 8.46 -14.07 -23.73
N ARG A 328 9.57 -13.80 -23.03
CA ARG A 328 9.73 -14.15 -21.61
C ARG A 328 8.92 -13.25 -20.68
N LEU A 329 8.86 -11.95 -20.98
CA LEU A 329 8.02 -11.01 -20.25
C LEU A 329 6.55 -11.47 -20.27
N ALA A 330 6.06 -11.93 -21.42
CA ALA A 330 4.68 -12.38 -21.61
C ALA A 330 4.28 -13.62 -20.79
N ILE A 331 5.24 -14.35 -20.21
CA ILE A 331 4.97 -15.45 -19.27
C ILE A 331 5.29 -15.08 -17.82
N GLY A 332 5.48 -13.80 -17.55
CA GLY A 332 5.83 -13.26 -16.23
C GLY A 332 7.25 -13.55 -15.78
N GLN A 333 8.14 -13.82 -16.73
CA GLN A 333 9.58 -13.99 -16.52
C GLN A 333 10.33 -12.72 -16.94
N GLU A 334 11.58 -12.87 -17.39
CA GLU A 334 12.54 -11.77 -17.60
C GLU A 334 12.89 -11.12 -16.25
N ARG A 335 13.10 -9.81 -16.22
CA ARG A 335 13.36 -9.03 -15.00
C ARG A 335 12.08 -8.41 -14.44
N LEU A 336 10.92 -9.01 -14.75
CA LEU A 336 9.62 -8.57 -14.24
C LEU A 336 9.48 -8.94 -12.77
N LEU A 337 9.15 -7.94 -11.95
CA LEU A 337 8.80 -8.11 -10.56
C LEU A 337 7.46 -7.46 -10.27
N ALA A 338 6.62 -8.14 -9.49
CA ALA A 338 5.31 -7.66 -9.08
C ALA A 338 5.12 -7.80 -7.57
N THR A 339 4.35 -6.88 -7.00
CA THR A 339 3.86 -6.99 -5.62
C THR A 339 2.60 -7.87 -5.56
N PRO A 340 2.34 -8.55 -4.44
CA PRO A 340 1.08 -9.27 -4.26
C PRO A 340 -0.16 -8.38 -4.41
N VAL A 341 -0.10 -7.11 -3.98
CA VAL A 341 -1.20 -6.15 -4.19
C VAL A 341 -1.42 -5.88 -5.68
N GLN A 342 -0.36 -5.71 -6.48
CA GLN A 342 -0.49 -5.51 -7.93
C GLN A 342 -1.17 -6.70 -8.63
N MET A 343 -0.83 -7.93 -8.24
CA MET A 343 -1.46 -9.10 -8.84
C MET A 343 -2.90 -9.31 -8.37
N ALA A 344 -3.24 -8.86 -7.14
CA ALA A 344 -4.63 -8.81 -6.68
C ALA A 344 -5.44 -7.77 -7.48
N GLU A 345 -4.86 -6.61 -7.80
CA GLU A 345 -5.46 -5.59 -8.67
C GLU A 345 -5.74 -6.13 -10.08
N VAL A 346 -4.84 -6.93 -10.67
CA VAL A 346 -5.06 -7.59 -11.97
C VAL A 346 -6.30 -8.50 -11.93
N ALA A 347 -6.39 -9.37 -10.91
CA ALA A 347 -7.53 -10.27 -10.77
C ALA A 347 -8.84 -9.51 -10.51
N ALA A 348 -8.81 -8.49 -9.63
CA ALA A 348 -9.95 -7.64 -9.34
C ALA A 348 -10.43 -6.87 -10.58
N THR A 349 -9.51 -6.37 -11.41
CA THR A 349 -9.85 -5.67 -12.65
C THR A 349 -10.62 -6.56 -13.61
N ILE A 350 -10.19 -7.81 -13.79
CA ILE A 350 -10.88 -8.78 -14.65
C ILE A 350 -12.27 -9.09 -14.08
N ALA A 351 -12.35 -9.35 -12.77
CA ALA A 351 -13.63 -9.61 -12.09
C ALA A 351 -14.59 -8.41 -12.10
N ASN A 352 -14.06 -7.19 -12.25
CA ASN A 352 -14.83 -5.94 -12.31
C ASN A 352 -15.08 -5.46 -13.75
N GLY A 353 -15.20 -6.38 -14.70
CA GLY A 353 -15.54 -6.05 -16.09
C GLY A 353 -14.49 -5.17 -16.80
N GLY A 354 -13.22 -5.28 -16.40
CA GLY A 354 -12.11 -4.57 -17.02
C GLY A 354 -11.77 -3.22 -16.38
N LYS A 355 -12.41 -2.85 -15.27
CA LYS A 355 -12.17 -1.60 -14.56
C LYS A 355 -11.29 -1.82 -13.33
N LEU A 356 -10.13 -1.18 -13.32
CA LEU A 356 -9.26 -1.14 -12.16
C LEU A 356 -9.80 -0.11 -11.18
N MET A 357 -10.22 -0.56 -10.00
CA MET A 357 -10.59 0.31 -8.88
C MET A 357 -9.34 0.70 -8.09
N ARG A 358 -9.29 1.95 -7.58
CA ARG A 358 -8.25 2.35 -6.63
C ARG A 358 -8.44 1.58 -5.32
N PRO A 359 -7.46 0.77 -4.87
CA PRO A 359 -7.61 -0.01 -3.65
C PRO A 359 -7.56 0.87 -2.40
N GLN A 360 -8.43 0.60 -1.42
CA GLN A 360 -8.54 1.41 -0.18
C GLN A 360 -8.76 0.53 1.06
N ILE A 361 -7.94 0.73 2.09
CA ILE A 361 -8.07 0.07 3.41
C ILE A 361 -9.11 0.80 4.27
N TRP A 362 -9.26 2.11 4.16
CA TRP A 362 -10.27 2.87 4.91
C TRP A 362 -11.69 2.74 4.32
N ASP A 363 -12.72 2.80 5.17
CA ASP A 363 -14.15 2.83 4.79
C ASP A 363 -14.85 4.09 5.34
N LYS A 364 -14.70 4.40 6.64
CA LYS A 364 -15.39 5.55 7.25
C LYS A 364 -14.51 6.29 8.24
N VAL A 365 -14.75 7.60 8.34
CA VAL A 365 -14.18 8.46 9.37
C VAL A 365 -15.32 8.94 10.27
N LYS A 366 -15.20 8.72 11.58
CA LYS A 366 -16.16 9.18 12.58
C LYS A 366 -15.53 10.18 13.54
N ASP A 367 -16.23 11.28 13.79
CA ASP A 367 -15.79 12.25 14.79
C ASP A 367 -15.92 11.69 16.22
N PRO A 368 -15.35 12.36 17.24
CA PRO A 368 -15.47 11.94 18.63
C PRO A 368 -16.92 11.89 19.16
N ASP A 369 -17.87 12.57 18.50
CA ASP A 369 -19.30 12.51 18.82
C ASP A 369 -19.98 11.26 18.19
N GLY A 370 -19.25 10.48 17.39
CA GLY A 370 -19.71 9.27 16.70
C GLY A 370 -20.40 9.52 15.36
N ARG A 371 -20.38 10.76 14.85
CA ARG A 371 -20.98 11.11 13.55
C ARG A 371 -20.00 10.77 12.43
N THR A 372 -20.50 10.17 11.37
CA THR A 372 -19.72 9.95 10.15
C THR A 372 -19.40 11.29 9.49
N VAL A 373 -18.10 11.59 9.35
CA VAL A 373 -17.58 12.80 8.70
C VAL A 373 -17.27 12.50 7.23
N LYS A 374 -16.74 11.32 6.94
CA LYS A 374 -16.34 10.87 5.61
C LYS A 374 -16.67 9.39 5.43
N THR A 375 -17.08 9.02 4.23
CA THR A 375 -17.27 7.63 3.80
C THR A 375 -16.48 7.43 2.52
N MET A 376 -15.89 6.25 2.35
CA MET A 376 -15.16 5.85 1.16
C MET A 376 -16.10 5.92 -0.05
N ASP A 377 -15.61 6.59 -1.09
CA ASP A 377 -16.24 6.61 -2.39
C ASP A 377 -15.37 5.76 -3.33
N PRO A 378 -15.90 4.67 -3.90
CA PRO A 378 -15.19 3.88 -4.89
C PRO A 378 -14.75 4.74 -6.07
N GLU A 379 -13.48 4.63 -6.45
CA GLU A 379 -12.90 5.41 -7.54
C GLU A 379 -12.32 4.46 -8.59
N VAL A 380 -12.75 4.61 -9.85
CA VAL A 380 -12.14 3.92 -10.97
C VAL A 380 -10.80 4.59 -11.25
N GLN A 381 -9.72 3.84 -11.09
CA GLN A 381 -8.36 4.30 -11.39
C GLN A 381 -8.09 4.29 -12.90
N SER A 382 -8.55 3.24 -13.60
CA SER A 382 -8.28 3.04 -15.02
C SER A 382 -9.31 2.10 -15.67
N ASP A 383 -9.76 2.43 -16.87
CA ASP A 383 -10.45 1.48 -17.76
C ASP A 383 -9.37 0.69 -18.52
N VAL A 384 -9.20 -0.58 -18.15
CA VAL A 384 -8.05 -1.38 -18.60
C VAL A 384 -8.36 -2.12 -19.90
N ILE A 385 -9.43 -2.89 -19.87
CA ILE A 385 -9.93 -3.71 -20.98
C ILE A 385 -11.43 -3.53 -21.12
N SER A 386 -11.98 -3.90 -22.27
CA SER A 386 -13.42 -3.95 -22.48
C SER A 386 -14.08 -5.01 -21.59
N GLU A 387 -15.38 -4.81 -21.31
CA GLU A 387 -16.20 -5.76 -20.57
C GLU A 387 -16.28 -7.12 -21.29
N GLU A 388 -16.25 -7.13 -22.63
CA GLU A 388 -16.20 -8.35 -23.44
C GLU A 388 -14.93 -9.15 -23.17
N THR A 389 -13.75 -8.52 -23.27
CA THR A 389 -12.47 -9.15 -22.94
C THR A 389 -12.44 -9.64 -21.48
N ALA A 390 -12.97 -8.85 -20.55
CA ALA A 390 -13.00 -9.22 -19.13
C ALA A 390 -13.86 -10.47 -18.87
N ASN A 391 -14.99 -10.60 -19.57
CA ASN A 391 -15.85 -11.78 -19.49
C ASN A 391 -15.16 -13.02 -20.07
N GLU A 392 -14.50 -12.90 -21.22
CA GLU A 392 -13.73 -14.01 -21.82
C GLU A 392 -12.61 -14.50 -20.89
N LEU A 393 -11.89 -13.58 -20.25
CA LEU A 393 -10.86 -13.94 -19.27
C LEU A 393 -11.47 -14.53 -17.99
N THR A 394 -12.64 -14.05 -17.56
CA THR A 394 -13.34 -14.61 -16.41
C THR A 394 -13.72 -16.06 -16.65
N ASP A 395 -14.27 -16.38 -17.82
CA ASP A 395 -14.61 -17.75 -18.21
C ASP A 395 -13.34 -18.63 -18.24
N ALA A 396 -12.26 -18.15 -18.86
CA ALA A 396 -10.98 -18.86 -18.89
C ALA A 396 -10.38 -19.09 -17.48
N MET A 397 -10.49 -18.11 -16.57
CA MET A 397 -10.06 -18.25 -15.18
C MET A 397 -10.89 -19.27 -14.41
N GLN A 398 -12.20 -19.39 -14.71
CA GLN A 398 -13.03 -20.45 -14.15
C GLN A 398 -12.59 -21.84 -14.65
N ASP A 399 -12.25 -21.96 -15.94
CA ASP A 399 -11.77 -23.22 -16.51
C ASP A 399 -10.45 -23.68 -15.87
N VAL A 400 -9.54 -22.75 -15.56
CA VAL A 400 -8.31 -23.06 -14.80
C VAL A 400 -8.62 -23.77 -13.47
N VAL A 401 -9.69 -23.36 -12.77
CA VAL A 401 -10.11 -23.94 -11.49
C VAL A 401 -10.90 -25.23 -11.68
N ASN A 402 -11.73 -25.32 -12.71
CA ASN A 402 -12.61 -26.47 -12.94
C ASN A 402 -11.88 -27.68 -13.53
N GLU A 403 -10.91 -27.46 -14.41
CA GLU A 403 -10.25 -28.54 -15.18
C GLU A 403 -8.75 -28.32 -15.43
N GLY A 404 -8.22 -27.13 -15.12
CA GLY A 404 -6.83 -26.77 -15.37
C GLY A 404 -5.89 -26.92 -14.16
N THR A 405 -4.83 -26.11 -14.17
CA THR A 405 -3.76 -26.12 -13.16
C THR A 405 -4.19 -25.60 -11.78
N GLY A 406 -5.39 -25.04 -11.65
CA GLY A 406 -5.98 -24.58 -10.39
C GLY A 406 -6.81 -25.65 -9.67
N THR A 407 -6.93 -26.85 -10.23
CA THR A 407 -7.58 -27.99 -9.57
C THR A 407 -6.67 -28.49 -8.43
N ALA A 408 -7.19 -28.50 -7.21
CA ALA A 408 -6.47 -28.93 -6.00
C ALA A 408 -6.50 -30.45 -5.80
#